data_AF-A0A8S3ESA7-F1
#
_entry.id   AF-A0A8S3ESA7-F1
#
_cell.length_a   1.000
_cell.length_b   1.000
_cell.length_c   1.000
_cell.angle_alpha   90.00
_cell.angle_beta   90.00
_cell.angle_gamma   90.00
#
_symmetry.space_group_name_H-M   'P 1'
#
loop_
_entity.id
_entity.type
_entity.pdbx_description
1 polymer ?
#
loop_
_entity_poly.entity_id
_entity_poly.type
_entity_poly.pdbx_seq_one_letter_code
_entity_poly.pdbx_strand_id
1 'polypeptide(L)'
;MILHICLWSLIVEELRQFILMDISDYFATVWNWIDLTAILVYLLGLATRFIVREGFFAMSKILLCLDLIIWFLATLRLFTAFERLGPKLVMILNTMRDLLFFLCFIVIFLFAFSITSWSLINSVSEVHWEYSDSGKLLNATVTITGNHTWSWKLLKDITDYGVRKVFAQIDPI
;
A
#
# COMPACT_ATOMS: atom_id res chain seq x y z
N MET A 1 -12.94 14.77 15.38
CA MET A 1 -12.61 15.84 16.35
C MET A 1 -11.57 15.38 17.36
N ILE A 2 -11.78 14.26 18.08
CA ILE A 2 -10.77 13.72 19.03
C ILE A 2 -9.39 13.55 18.40
N LEU A 3 -9.32 13.01 17.18
CA LEU A 3 -8.06 12.77 16.48
C LEU A 3 -7.31 14.09 16.25
N HIS A 4 -7.94 15.12 15.67
CA HIS A 4 -7.31 16.43 15.49
C HIS A 4 -6.77 17.05 16.78
N ILE A 5 -7.49 16.92 17.91
CA ILE A 5 -7.03 17.45 19.21
C ILE A 5 -5.80 16.67 19.70
N CYS A 6 -5.80 15.35 19.54
CA CYS A 6 -4.68 14.49 19.93
C CYS A 6 -3.44 14.76 19.07
N LEU A 7 -3.62 14.93 17.75
CA LEU A 7 -2.57 15.33 16.83
C LEU A 7 -1.97 16.69 17.21
N TRP A 8 -2.82 17.66 17.55
CA TRP A 8 -2.38 19.00 17.95
C TRP A 8 -1.58 18.98 19.25
N SER A 9 -2.01 18.20 20.25
CA SER A 9 -1.25 17.99 21.48
C SER A 9 0.11 17.36 21.22
N LEU A 10 0.19 16.40 20.28
CA LEU A 10 1.44 15.71 19.97
C LEU A 10 2.42 16.60 19.21
N ILE A 11 1.94 17.44 18.30
CA ILE A 11 2.75 18.45 17.61
C ILE A 11 3.37 19.43 18.61
N VAL A 12 2.63 19.83 19.65
CA VAL A 12 3.15 20.69 20.72
C VAL A 12 4.23 19.99 21.55
N GLU A 13 4.10 18.67 21.78
CA GLU A 13 5.10 17.86 22.47
C GLU A 13 6.43 17.81 21.69
N GLU A 14 6.36 17.57 20.38
CA GLU A 14 7.53 17.56 19.48
C GLU A 14 8.14 18.95 19.30
N LEU A 15 7.31 20.00 19.21
CA LEU A 15 7.79 21.38 19.17
C LEU A 15 8.54 21.76 20.45
N ARG A 16 8.09 21.25 21.62
CA ARG A 16 8.81 21.44 22.88
C ARG A 16 10.18 20.77 22.85
N GLN A 17 10.27 19.55 22.31
CA GLN A 17 11.55 18.84 22.18
C GLN A 17 12.49 19.55 21.19
N PHE A 18 11.95 20.07 20.09
CA PHE A 18 12.68 20.86 19.10
C PHE A 18 13.25 22.15 19.67
N ILE A 19 12.49 22.89 20.50
CA ILE A 19 12.95 24.16 21.09
C ILE A 19 14.04 23.92 22.16
N LEU A 20 14.04 22.76 22.82
CA LEU A 20 14.97 22.44 23.90
C LEU A 20 16.31 21.86 23.40
N MET A 21 16.38 21.36 22.17
CA MET A 21 17.60 20.80 21.59
C MET A 21 18.25 21.76 20.59
N ASP A 22 19.59 21.77 20.56
CA ASP A 22 20.35 22.51 19.54
C ASP A 22 20.14 21.92 18.14
N ILE A 23 20.01 22.82 17.15
CA ILE A 23 19.62 22.49 15.77
C ILE A 23 20.61 21.51 15.11
N SER A 24 21.90 21.56 15.46
CA SER A 24 22.93 20.67 14.91
C SER A 24 22.77 19.21 15.34
N ASP A 25 22.37 18.99 16.59
CA ASP A 25 22.21 17.64 17.15
C ASP A 25 20.86 17.02 16.74
N TYR A 26 19.86 17.87 16.52
CA TYR A 26 18.54 17.47 16.04
C TYR A 26 18.62 16.78 14.67
N PHE A 27 19.36 17.33 13.70
CA PHE A 27 19.44 16.74 12.35
C PHE A 27 20.34 15.50 12.22
N ALA A 28 21.18 15.21 13.21
CA ALA A 28 22.10 14.07 13.17
C ALA A 28 21.38 12.72 13.33
N THR A 29 20.17 12.72 13.87
CA THR A 29 19.46 11.50 14.25
C THR A 29 18.42 11.10 13.18
N VAL A 30 18.54 9.90 12.61
CA VAL A 30 17.59 9.36 11.60
C VAL A 30 16.14 9.33 12.12
N TRP A 31 15.97 9.16 13.43
CA TRP A 31 14.67 9.16 14.11
C TRP A 31 13.94 10.49 13.97
N ASN A 32 14.71 11.57 14.00
CA ASN A 32 14.19 12.91 13.91
C ASN A 32 13.73 13.28 12.48
N TRP A 33 14.48 12.82 11.47
CA TRP A 33 14.06 12.93 10.07
C TRP A 33 12.70 12.25 9.81
N ILE A 34 12.43 11.13 10.47
CA ILE A 34 11.16 10.41 10.34
C ILE A 34 10.02 11.17 11.01
N ASP A 35 10.26 11.79 12.17
CA ASP A 35 9.25 12.58 12.86
C ASP A 35 8.90 13.88 12.10
N LEU A 36 9.91 14.57 11.58
CA LEU A 36 9.73 15.71 10.67
C LEU A 36 8.91 15.33 9.43
N THR A 37 9.16 14.14 8.87
CA THR A 37 8.41 13.63 7.71
C THR A 37 6.94 13.37 8.07
N ALA A 38 6.66 12.85 9.27
CA ALA A 38 5.29 12.65 9.74
C ALA A 38 4.53 13.98 9.91
N ILE A 39 5.19 15.02 10.46
CA ILE A 39 4.61 16.36 10.59
C ILE A 39 4.30 16.98 9.21
N LEU A 40 5.22 16.83 8.25
CA LEU A 40 5.02 17.34 6.88
C LEU A 40 3.83 16.66 6.17
N VAL A 41 3.73 15.33 6.29
CA VAL A 41 2.62 14.56 5.71
C VAL A 41 1.29 14.96 6.34
N TYR A 42 1.27 15.19 7.66
CA TYR A 42 0.08 15.68 8.36
C TYR A 42 -0.38 17.07 7.84
N LEU A 43 0.56 17.99 7.65
CA LEU A 43 0.26 19.31 7.08
C LEU A 43 -0.28 19.21 5.65
N LEU A 44 0.26 18.29 4.85
CA LEU A 44 -0.26 17.98 3.51
C LEU A 44 -1.67 17.37 3.55
N GLY A 45 -1.95 16.49 4.52
CA GLY A 45 -3.29 15.92 4.76
C GLY A 45 -4.31 16.97 5.18
N LEU A 46 -3.90 17.94 6.01
CA LEU A 46 -4.72 19.09 6.36
C LEU A 46 -4.92 20.05 5.17
N ALA A 47 -3.86 20.39 4.45
CA ALA A 47 -3.93 21.27 3.29
C ALA A 47 -4.86 20.70 2.21
N THR A 48 -4.75 19.41 1.92
CA THR A 48 -5.64 18.72 0.98
C THR A 48 -7.10 18.70 1.45
N ARG A 49 -7.37 18.75 2.77
CA ARG A 49 -8.73 18.94 3.32
C ARG A 49 -9.26 20.35 3.13
N PHE A 50 -8.43 21.39 3.24
CA PHE A 50 -8.84 22.78 3.01
C PHE A 50 -9.01 23.11 1.52
N ILE A 51 -8.27 22.44 0.65
CA ILE A 51 -8.22 22.69 -0.81
C ILE A 51 -9.31 21.89 -1.56
N VAL A 52 -10.24 21.22 -0.89
CA VAL A 52 -11.28 20.39 -1.54
C VAL A 52 -12.21 21.23 -2.42
N ARG A 53 -11.77 21.39 -3.67
CA ARG A 53 -12.56 21.61 -4.87
C ARG A 53 -13.04 20.23 -5.33
N GLU A 54 -14.24 20.17 -5.88
CA GLU A 54 -15.11 18.99 -6.02
C GLU A 54 -14.52 17.74 -6.72
N GLY A 55 -13.33 17.81 -7.33
CA GLY A 55 -12.68 16.69 -8.02
C GLY A 55 -11.78 15.76 -7.17
N PHE A 56 -11.31 16.18 -5.98
CA PHE A 56 -10.26 15.45 -5.25
C PHE A 56 -10.72 14.64 -4.03
N PHE A 57 -12.03 14.43 -3.86
CA PHE A 57 -12.58 13.75 -2.67
C PHE A 57 -12.13 12.29 -2.51
N ALA A 58 -11.87 11.58 -3.61
CA ALA A 58 -11.35 10.21 -3.54
C ALA A 58 -9.88 10.18 -3.10
N MET A 59 -9.06 11.10 -3.62
CA MET A 59 -7.63 11.16 -3.31
C MET A 59 -7.38 11.59 -1.86
N SER A 60 -8.19 12.52 -1.34
CA SER A 60 -8.09 12.96 0.05
C SER A 60 -8.38 11.84 1.06
N LYS A 61 -9.27 10.88 0.73
CA LYS A 61 -9.54 9.71 1.59
C LYS A 61 -8.35 8.74 1.65
N ILE A 62 -7.67 8.52 0.53
CA ILE A 62 -6.48 7.66 0.47
C ILE A 62 -5.34 8.31 1.26
N LEU A 63 -5.12 9.61 1.06
CA LEU A 63 -4.12 10.37 1.81
C LEU A 63 -4.40 10.38 3.31
N LEU A 64 -5.66 10.52 3.72
CA LEU A 64 -6.05 10.50 5.13
C LEU A 64 -5.85 9.12 5.77
N CYS A 65 -6.04 8.04 5.01
CA CYS A 65 -5.75 6.68 5.47
C CYS A 65 -4.24 6.46 5.65
N LEU A 66 -3.43 6.95 4.70
CA LEU A 66 -1.96 6.87 4.78
C LEU A 66 -1.39 7.71 5.92
N ASP A 67 -1.89 8.93 6.10
CA ASP A 67 -1.54 9.81 7.22
C ASP A 67 -1.78 9.12 8.57
N LEU A 68 -2.92 8.43 8.72
CA LEU A 68 -3.26 7.70 9.94
C LEU A 68 -2.31 6.53 10.23
N ILE A 69 -1.84 5.80 9.21
CA ILE A 69 -0.89 4.70 9.38
C ILE A 69 0.49 5.25 9.78
N ILE A 70 0.96 6.30 9.11
CA ILE A 70 2.25 6.94 9.41
C ILE A 70 2.25 7.47 10.84
N TRP A 71 1.15 8.11 11.25
CA TRP A 71 1.02 8.65 12.60
C TRP A 71 0.97 7.58 13.69
N PHE A 72 0.35 6.42 13.40
CA PHE A 72 0.35 5.29 14.33
C PHE A 72 1.76 4.71 14.53
N LEU A 73 2.55 4.59 13.46
CA LEU A 73 3.95 4.15 13.53
C LEU A 73 4.85 5.12 14.31
N ALA A 74 4.61 6.43 14.17
CA ALA A 74 5.33 7.45 14.94
C ALA A 74 4.97 7.38 16.43
N THR A 75 3.67 7.29 16.76
CA THR A 75 3.19 7.19 18.15
C THR A 75 3.76 5.95 18.86
N LEU A 76 3.91 4.83 18.15
CA LEU A 76 4.49 3.60 18.69
C LEU A 76 5.97 3.77 19.12
N ARG A 77 6.72 4.66 18.46
CA ARG A 77 8.09 4.99 18.89
C ARG A 77 8.12 5.79 20.18
N LEU A 78 7.21 6.75 20.37
CA LEU A 78 7.05 7.45 21.66
C LEU A 78 6.70 6.47 22.78
N PHE A 79 5.85 5.47 22.50
CA PHE A 79 5.56 4.38 23.44
C PHE A 79 6.78 3.52 23.81
N THR A 80 7.76 3.43 22.92
CA THR A 80 9.03 2.72 23.16
C THR A 80 9.93 3.46 24.13
N ALA A 81 9.79 4.79 24.24
CA ALA A 81 10.58 5.63 25.15
C ALA A 81 10.10 5.58 26.61
N PHE A 82 8.94 4.99 26.91
CA PHE A 82 8.45 4.87 28.30
C PHE A 82 9.25 3.81 29.08
N GLU A 83 9.89 4.20 30.18
CA GLU A 83 10.87 3.41 30.96
C GLU A 83 10.42 2.01 31.40
N ARG A 84 9.12 1.80 31.67
CA ARG A 84 8.61 0.48 32.12
C ARG A 84 8.19 -0.45 30.98
N LEU A 85 7.93 0.12 29.80
CA LEU A 85 7.52 -0.62 28.61
C LEU A 85 8.68 -0.79 27.63
N GLY A 86 9.67 0.11 27.66
CA GLY A 86 10.81 0.18 26.75
C GLY A 86 11.56 -1.15 26.58
N PRO A 87 12.00 -1.86 27.64
CA PRO A 87 12.74 -3.12 27.47
C PRO A 87 11.92 -4.22 26.77
N LYS A 88 10.61 -4.29 27.05
CA LYS A 88 9.70 -5.25 26.41
C LYS A 88 9.35 -4.83 24.98
N LEU A 89 9.10 -3.55 24.75
CA LEU A 89 8.74 -3.01 23.43
C LEU A 89 9.93 -3.05 22.49
N VAL A 90 11.15 -2.73 22.95
CA VAL A 90 12.39 -2.86 22.16
C VAL A 90 12.65 -4.32 21.80
N MET A 91 12.43 -5.27 22.72
CA MET A 91 12.56 -6.70 22.44
C MET A 91 11.56 -7.16 21.37
N ILE A 92 10.29 -6.75 21.46
CA ILE A 92 9.26 -7.05 20.45
C ILE A 92 9.59 -6.36 19.12
N LEU A 93 9.98 -5.08 19.15
CA LEU A 93 10.32 -4.30 17.96
C LEU A 93 11.49 -4.88 17.18
N ASN A 94 12.45 -5.51 17.85
CA ASN A 94 13.55 -6.17 17.17
C ASN A 94 13.03 -7.35 16.32
N THR A 95 12.10 -8.13 16.84
CA THR A 95 11.40 -9.19 16.08
C THR A 95 10.46 -8.61 15.02
N MET A 96 9.84 -7.46 15.28
CA MET A 96 8.98 -6.77 14.30
C MET A 96 9.79 -6.19 13.15
N ARG A 97 11.08 -5.86 13.32
CA ARG A 97 11.94 -5.46 12.18
C ARG A 97 12.11 -6.61 11.20
N ASP A 98 12.32 -7.83 11.68
CA ASP A 98 12.40 -9.01 10.81
C ASP A 98 11.07 -9.28 10.10
N LEU A 99 9.94 -9.09 10.79
CA LEU A 99 8.61 -9.16 10.19
C LEU A 99 8.35 -8.04 9.16
N LEU A 100 8.88 -6.84 9.39
CA LEU A 100 8.75 -5.71 8.47
C LEU A 100 9.54 -5.96 7.18
N PHE A 101 10.74 -6.53 7.27
CA PHE A 101 11.47 -7.00 6.10
C PHE A 101 10.66 -8.04 5.32
N PHE A 102 10.04 -9.00 6.01
CA PHE A 102 9.15 -9.98 5.39
C PHE A 102 7.93 -9.34 4.71
N LEU A 103 7.31 -8.36 5.34
CA LEU A 103 6.18 -7.62 4.77
C LEU A 103 6.59 -6.84 3.51
N CYS A 104 7.77 -6.21 3.49
CA CYS A 104 8.29 -5.55 2.30
C CYS A 104 8.43 -6.53 1.13
N PHE A 105 8.91 -7.76 1.37
CA PHE A 105 8.95 -8.80 0.34
C PHE A 105 7.55 -9.15 -0.17
N ILE A 106 6.55 -9.25 0.71
CA ILE A 106 5.14 -9.47 0.31
C ILE A 106 4.62 -8.33 -0.55
N VAL A 107 4.87 -7.07 -0.18
CA VAL A 107 4.42 -5.90 -0.96
C VAL A 107 5.04 -5.90 -2.36
N ILE A 108 6.35 -6.16 -2.47
CA ILE A 108 7.03 -6.24 -3.76
C ILE A 108 6.45 -7.38 -4.61
N PHE A 109 6.21 -8.55 -3.99
CA PHE A 109 5.60 -9.69 -4.66
C PHE A 109 4.18 -9.39 -5.15
N LEU A 110 3.36 -8.76 -4.31
CA LEU A 110 2.01 -8.33 -4.67
C LEU A 110 2.03 -7.28 -5.77
N PHE A 111 2.99 -6.35 -5.75
CA PHE A 111 3.13 -5.35 -6.80
C PHE A 111 3.50 -5.99 -8.14
N ALA A 112 4.44 -6.95 -8.14
CA ALA A 112 4.78 -7.73 -9.33
C ALA A 112 3.58 -8.53 -9.85
N PHE A 113 2.83 -9.20 -8.97
CA PHE A 113 1.60 -9.90 -9.34
C PHE A 113 0.54 -8.94 -9.89
N SER A 114 0.41 -7.75 -9.31
CA SER A 114 -0.53 -6.71 -9.73
C SER A 114 -0.18 -6.19 -11.12
N ILE A 115 1.09 -5.87 -11.38
CA ILE A 115 1.58 -5.45 -12.70
C ILE A 115 1.39 -6.57 -13.72
N THR A 116 1.73 -7.81 -13.36
CA THR A 116 1.57 -8.97 -14.23
C THR A 116 0.11 -9.18 -14.58
N SER A 117 -0.79 -9.11 -13.59
CA SER A 117 -2.23 -9.27 -13.80
C SER A 117 -2.81 -8.14 -14.66
N TRP A 118 -2.39 -6.90 -14.42
CA TRP A 118 -2.77 -5.75 -15.26
C TRP A 118 -2.26 -5.90 -16.70
N SER A 119 -1.01 -6.33 -16.86
CA SER A 119 -0.41 -6.62 -18.17
C SER A 119 -1.09 -7.78 -18.88
N LEU A 120 -1.52 -8.82 -18.16
CA LEU A 120 -2.21 -9.98 -18.72
C LEU A 120 -3.57 -9.56 -19.28
N ILE A 121 -4.34 -8.79 -18.50
CA ILE A 121 -5.64 -8.25 -18.93
C ILE A 121 -5.45 -7.30 -20.11
N ASN A 122 -4.44 -6.41 -20.06
CA ASN A 122 -4.22 -5.43 -21.12
C ASN A 122 -3.69 -6.06 -22.42
N SER A 123 -2.83 -7.09 -22.33
CA SER A 123 -2.32 -7.84 -23.50
C SER A 123 -3.41 -8.68 -24.18
N VAL A 124 -4.41 -9.14 -23.42
CA VAL A 124 -5.62 -9.77 -23.98
C VAL A 124 -6.52 -8.73 -24.66
N SER A 125 -6.49 -7.47 -24.23
CA SER A 125 -7.29 -6.37 -24.80
C SER A 125 -6.64 -5.61 -25.97
N GLU A 126 -5.38 -5.91 -26.33
CA GLU A 126 -4.78 -5.38 -27.57
C GLU A 126 -5.38 -6.00 -28.84
N VAL A 127 -6.30 -6.95 -28.70
CA VAL A 127 -7.11 -7.48 -29.81
C VAL A 127 -8.49 -6.82 -29.80
N HIS A 128 -8.62 -5.81 -30.66
CA HIS A 128 -9.84 -5.10 -31.10
C HIS A 128 -10.38 -3.96 -30.23
N TRP A 129 -10.11 -2.76 -30.73
CA TRP A 129 -10.79 -1.47 -30.48
C TRP A 129 -12.27 -1.45 -30.93
N GLU A 130 -12.97 -2.57 -30.89
CA GLU A 130 -14.34 -2.70 -31.43
C GLU A 130 -15.38 -2.63 -30.32
N TYR A 131 -15.78 -1.38 -30.05
CA TYR A 131 -16.98 -0.98 -29.32
C TYR A 131 -18.24 -1.74 -29.81
N SER A 132 -18.58 -2.92 -29.27
CA SER A 132 -19.96 -3.48 -29.40
C SER A 132 -20.31 -4.66 -28.47
N ASP A 133 -19.58 -4.96 -27.39
CA ASP A 133 -19.86 -6.20 -26.61
C ASP A 133 -19.82 -6.03 -25.08
N SER A 134 -19.81 -4.80 -24.56
CA SER A 134 -19.82 -4.54 -23.10
C SER A 134 -21.06 -5.08 -22.37
N GLY A 135 -22.16 -5.36 -23.09
CA GLY A 135 -23.35 -6.04 -22.55
C GLY A 135 -23.18 -7.57 -22.39
N LYS A 136 -22.31 -8.21 -23.19
CA LYS A 136 -22.00 -9.65 -23.06
C LYS A 136 -20.84 -9.92 -22.11
N LEU A 137 -19.94 -8.96 -21.91
CA LEU A 137 -18.89 -9.15 -20.91
C LEU A 137 -19.44 -9.01 -19.48
N LEU A 138 -20.44 -8.15 -19.25
CA LEU A 138 -21.11 -8.07 -17.95
C LEU A 138 -21.90 -9.35 -17.62
N ASN A 139 -22.60 -9.94 -18.59
CA ASN A 139 -23.33 -11.19 -18.35
C ASN A 139 -22.37 -12.41 -18.26
N ALA A 140 -21.29 -12.46 -19.05
CA ALA A 140 -20.27 -13.50 -18.94
C ALA A 140 -19.49 -13.42 -17.62
N THR A 141 -19.13 -12.23 -17.15
CA THR A 141 -18.41 -12.05 -15.88
C THR A 141 -19.28 -12.42 -14.66
N VAL A 142 -20.59 -12.11 -14.72
CA VAL A 142 -21.57 -12.56 -13.70
C VAL A 142 -21.77 -14.08 -13.76
N THR A 143 -21.73 -14.70 -14.95
CA THR A 143 -21.86 -16.16 -15.10
C THR A 143 -20.61 -16.92 -14.64
N ILE A 144 -19.41 -16.34 -14.85
CA ILE A 144 -18.12 -16.91 -14.41
C ILE A 144 -17.96 -16.85 -12.88
N THR A 145 -18.55 -15.84 -12.23
CA THR A 145 -18.55 -15.73 -10.76
C THR A 145 -19.61 -16.64 -10.10
N GLY A 146 -20.53 -17.20 -10.87
CA GLY A 146 -21.68 -17.96 -10.36
C GLY A 146 -21.55 -19.49 -10.34
N ASN A 147 -20.51 -20.10 -10.90
CA ASN A 147 -20.43 -21.56 -10.95
C ASN A 147 -18.98 -22.10 -10.84
N HIS A 148 -18.62 -22.53 -9.63
CA HIS A 148 -17.30 -23.03 -9.23
C HIS A 148 -16.79 -24.28 -10.00
N THR A 149 -17.58 -24.86 -10.90
CA THR A 149 -17.20 -26.06 -11.66
C THR A 149 -16.40 -25.77 -12.94
N TRP A 150 -16.42 -24.53 -13.45
CA TRP A 150 -15.85 -24.20 -14.78
C TRP A 150 -14.38 -23.77 -14.76
N SER A 151 -13.85 -23.32 -13.62
CA SER A 151 -12.47 -22.81 -13.51
C SER A 151 -11.42 -23.90 -13.79
N TRP A 152 -11.66 -25.13 -13.32
CA TRP A 152 -10.80 -26.29 -13.59
C TRP A 152 -10.81 -26.75 -15.05
N LYS A 153 -11.89 -26.46 -15.79
CA LYS A 153 -12.02 -26.81 -17.21
C LYS A 153 -11.23 -25.83 -18.06
N LEU A 154 -11.33 -24.54 -17.74
CA LEU A 154 -10.59 -23.46 -18.39
C LEU A 154 -9.07 -23.58 -18.17
N LEU A 155 -8.64 -23.96 -16.96
CA LEU A 155 -7.23 -24.24 -16.65
C LEU A 155 -6.68 -25.41 -17.47
N LYS A 156 -7.48 -26.48 -17.65
CA LYS A 156 -7.07 -27.63 -18.49
C LYS A 156 -6.95 -27.24 -19.95
N ASP A 157 -7.91 -26.46 -20.47
CA ASP A 157 -7.89 -26.03 -21.88
C ASP A 157 -6.72 -25.09 -22.19
N ILE A 158 -6.40 -24.16 -21.27
CA ILE A 158 -5.23 -23.28 -21.41
C ILE A 158 -3.92 -24.07 -21.35
N THR A 159 -3.84 -25.07 -20.47
CA THR A 159 -2.65 -25.90 -20.34
C THR A 159 -2.45 -26.77 -21.59
N ASP A 160 -3.50 -27.37 -22.14
CA ASP A 160 -3.40 -28.19 -23.36
C ASP A 160 -2.99 -27.34 -24.58
N TYR A 161 -3.52 -26.12 -24.69
CA TYR A 161 -3.15 -25.19 -25.78
C TYR A 161 -1.70 -24.73 -25.68
N GLY A 162 -1.23 -24.35 -24.48
CA GLY A 162 0.15 -23.94 -24.25
C GLY A 162 1.13 -25.08 -24.52
N VAL A 163 0.79 -26.29 -24.08
CA VAL A 163 1.60 -27.50 -24.30
C VAL A 163 1.69 -27.84 -25.79
N ARG A 164 0.58 -27.83 -26.53
CA ARG A 164 0.60 -28.09 -27.99
C ARG A 164 1.41 -27.07 -28.77
N LYS A 165 1.36 -25.80 -28.38
CA LYS A 165 2.10 -24.73 -29.07
C LYS A 165 3.61 -24.83 -28.83
N VAL A 166 4.01 -25.29 -27.65
CA VAL A 166 5.42 -25.53 -27.31
C VAL A 166 5.97 -26.77 -28.02
N PHE A 167 5.20 -27.86 -28.06
CA PHE A 167 5.61 -29.08 -28.77
C PHE A 167 5.65 -28.88 -30.30
N ALA A 168 4.74 -28.10 -30.88
CA ALA A 168 4.77 -27.76 -32.31
C ALA A 168 6.01 -26.93 -32.72
N GLN A 169 6.71 -26.33 -31.75
CA GLN A 169 7.91 -25.54 -31.99
C GLN A 169 9.21 -26.33 -31.75
N ILE A 170 9.11 -27.57 -31.24
CA ILE A 170 10.24 -28.46 -30.90
C ILE A 170 10.52 -29.50 -31.98
N ASP A 171 9.70 -29.61 -33.02
CA ASP A 171 10.00 -30.45 -34.19
C ASP A 171 10.73 -29.63 -35.29
N PRO A 172 12.07 -29.71 -35.44
CA PRO A 172 12.70 -29.30 -36.68
C PRO A 172 12.75 -30.50 -37.64
N ILE A 173 11.98 -30.40 -38.73
CA ILE A 173 12.09 -31.18 -39.98
C ILE A 173 11.63 -32.63 -39.89
#